data_AF-A0A417EAT4-F1
#
_entry.id   AF-A0A417EAT4-F1
#
_cell.length_a   1.000
_cell.length_b   1.000
_cell.length_c   1.000
_cell.angle_alpha   90.00
_cell.angle_beta   90.00
_cell.angle_gamma   90.00
#
_symmetry.space_group_name_H-M   'P 1'
#
loop_
_entity.id
_entity.type
_entity.pdbx_description
1 polymer ?
#
loop_
_entity_poly.entity_id
_entity_poly.type
_entity_poly.pdbx_seq_one_letter_code
_entity_poly.pdbx_strand_id
1 'polypeptide(L)'
;MISRNTDNFTGYIIQGEEKIYFHAQDKVFNFITEGVGIFAEFSKSVMKSPDHFLHGYSTDGYQIALYTGYDERKISANYKLRPGIYLVSTANLCSYDMSKMQAIEFIGGTLNNLYQQTQIATKYDEERKCYIKTYPVFKKEYSVKIKDIECKLILQNMPSENSPSIMNLIVRYEFPKEMPIKIIKLTYNVLMKICRFMTNRENVGFDEVRLYQIDDETGKWFKFADGFLDYQYDNFTNKKYQQNILFDDIDECIANLHSVMSADTEGKATYLFDFYSDNDKDYSILSDDKIKNICSSIECELDFVTDLKDDENTNLEDLIKSVKAVIKQHRKSDKKLEDKTYDMIFNSISHWGMANSRKIYLLYKKQDYYMKILNEKAKLSCTEEDIAAFVKYRNDITHGRYRTLDSVIAATAYALMALAYCCFLLRMGIKNDKLKLLFETNRIAS
;
A
#
# COMPACT_ATOMS: atom_id res chain seq x y z
N MET A 1 14.71 -31.23 10.40
CA MET A 1 14.03 -30.94 9.12
C MET A 1 15.09 -30.42 8.17
N ILE A 2 15.32 -31.08 7.04
CA ILE A 2 16.15 -30.53 5.97
C ILE A 2 15.30 -29.43 5.33
N SER A 3 15.78 -28.19 5.33
CA SER A 3 15.09 -27.08 4.65
C SER A 3 15.03 -27.39 3.16
N ARG A 4 13.83 -27.30 2.57
CA ARG A 4 13.62 -27.52 1.15
C ARG A 4 14.34 -26.43 0.35
N ASN A 5 14.98 -26.80 -0.76
CA ASN A 5 15.47 -25.82 -1.72
C ASN A 5 14.28 -25.31 -2.55
N THR A 6 13.77 -24.13 -2.20
CA THR A 6 12.70 -23.44 -2.92
C THR A 6 13.23 -22.52 -4.02
N ASP A 7 14.54 -22.32 -4.09
CA ASP A 7 15.17 -21.39 -5.04
C ASP A 7 15.59 -22.09 -6.32
N ASN A 8 15.87 -23.39 -6.26
CA ASN A 8 16.24 -24.19 -7.42
C ASN A 8 15.59 -25.57 -7.39
N PHE A 9 14.61 -25.78 -8.27
CA PHE A 9 13.88 -27.05 -8.39
C PHE A 9 13.27 -27.22 -9.79
N THR A 10 12.72 -28.41 -10.06
CA THR A 10 12.02 -28.72 -11.32
C THR A 10 10.59 -29.16 -11.04
N GLY A 11 9.74 -29.07 -12.05
CA GLY A 11 8.35 -29.49 -11.95
C GLY A 11 7.64 -29.44 -13.28
N TYR A 12 6.31 -29.53 -13.24
CA TYR A 12 5.45 -29.39 -14.40
C TYR A 12 4.13 -28.72 -14.03
N ILE A 13 3.51 -28.06 -15.00
CA ILE A 13 2.16 -27.48 -14.91
C ILE A 13 1.22 -28.36 -15.72
N ILE A 14 -0.01 -28.50 -15.25
CA ILE A 14 -1.08 -29.23 -15.93
C ILE A 14 -1.84 -28.27 -16.84
N GLN A 15 -2.01 -28.65 -18.11
CA GLN A 15 -2.77 -27.93 -19.13
C GLN A 15 -3.72 -28.90 -19.83
N GLY A 16 -4.89 -29.14 -19.25
CA GLY A 16 -5.77 -30.22 -19.70
C GLY A 16 -5.12 -31.58 -19.44
N GLU A 17 -4.87 -32.35 -20.49
CA GLU A 17 -4.17 -33.65 -20.40
C GLU A 17 -2.64 -33.52 -20.54
N GLU A 18 -2.14 -32.35 -20.94
CA GLU A 18 -0.71 -32.12 -21.18
C GLU A 18 0.03 -31.66 -19.92
N LYS A 19 1.33 -32.03 -19.85
CA LYS A 19 2.26 -31.57 -18.81
C LYS A 19 3.33 -30.70 -19.45
N ILE A 20 3.43 -29.46 -18.99
CA ILE A 20 4.48 -28.54 -19.42
C ILE A 20 5.54 -28.46 -18.33
N TYR A 21 6.73 -28.97 -18.61
CA TYR A 21 7.83 -29.02 -17.65
C TYR A 21 8.49 -27.66 -17.47
N PHE A 22 9.05 -27.43 -16.28
CA PHE A 22 9.81 -26.23 -15.99
C PHE A 22 11.03 -26.50 -15.11
N HIS A 23 11.99 -25.59 -15.20
CA HIS A 23 13.08 -25.43 -14.25
C HIS A 23 12.97 -24.06 -13.57
N ALA A 24 12.83 -24.07 -12.25
CA ALA A 24 12.80 -22.88 -11.42
C ALA A 24 14.21 -22.57 -10.92
N GLN A 25 14.67 -21.34 -11.15
CA GLN A 25 15.94 -20.82 -10.65
C GLN A 25 15.73 -19.37 -10.21
N ASP A 26 16.10 -19.04 -8.98
CA ASP A 26 15.99 -17.68 -8.42
C ASP A 26 14.59 -17.07 -8.60
N LYS A 27 13.56 -17.89 -8.32
CA LYS A 27 12.12 -17.57 -8.51
C LYS A 27 11.69 -17.34 -9.97
N VAL A 28 12.54 -17.63 -10.94
CA VAL A 28 12.20 -17.61 -12.38
C VAL A 28 11.91 -19.02 -12.87
N PHE A 29 10.70 -19.22 -13.39
CA PHE A 29 10.21 -20.48 -13.95
C PHE A 29 10.45 -20.50 -15.46
N ASN A 30 11.40 -21.33 -15.90
CA ASN A 30 11.74 -21.52 -17.30
C ASN A 30 10.97 -22.72 -17.84
N PHE A 31 9.97 -22.49 -18.69
CA PHE A 31 9.14 -23.53 -19.26
C PHE A 31 9.80 -24.14 -20.49
N ILE A 32 9.68 -25.46 -20.60
CA ILE A 32 10.20 -26.26 -21.70
C ILE A 32 8.99 -26.80 -22.46
N THR A 33 8.68 -26.21 -23.61
CA THR A 33 7.59 -26.69 -24.47
C THR A 33 8.10 -27.68 -25.52
N GLU A 34 7.19 -28.40 -26.15
CA GLU A 34 7.55 -29.34 -27.22
C GLU A 34 8.10 -28.59 -28.45
N GLY A 35 9.33 -28.93 -28.83
CA GLY A 35 10.06 -28.32 -29.95
C GLY A 35 11.56 -28.22 -29.67
N VAL A 36 12.40 -28.80 -30.52
CA VAL A 36 13.87 -28.70 -30.43
C VAL A 36 14.44 -28.09 -31.71
N GLY A 37 15.47 -27.24 -31.57
CA GLY A 37 16.17 -26.60 -32.68
C GLY A 37 15.50 -25.33 -33.22
N ILE A 38 15.94 -24.87 -34.40
CA ILE A 38 15.57 -23.57 -35.01
C ILE A 38 14.05 -23.44 -35.22
N PHE A 39 13.33 -24.55 -35.33
CA PHE A 39 11.88 -24.55 -35.54
C PHE A 39 11.05 -24.40 -34.26
N ALA A 40 11.65 -24.56 -33.08
CA ALA A 40 10.95 -24.44 -31.79
C ALA A 40 10.43 -23.01 -31.53
N GLU A 41 11.06 -21.98 -32.11
CA GLU A 41 10.58 -20.60 -31.98
C GLU A 41 9.26 -20.35 -32.72
N PHE A 42 8.91 -21.21 -33.68
CA PHE A 42 7.66 -21.12 -34.44
C PHE A 42 6.52 -21.93 -33.82
N SER A 43 6.79 -22.82 -32.86
CA SER A 43 5.72 -23.48 -32.10
C SER A 43 5.12 -22.49 -31.11
N LYS A 44 3.81 -22.25 -31.26
CA LYS A 44 3.04 -21.39 -30.35
C LYS A 44 2.07 -22.27 -29.59
N SER A 45 2.25 -22.35 -28.29
CA SER A 45 1.30 -23.01 -27.38
C SER A 45 0.49 -21.96 -26.63
N VAL A 46 -0.73 -22.31 -26.22
CA VAL A 46 -1.58 -21.43 -25.39
C VAL A 46 -1.59 -22.00 -23.97
N MET A 47 -1.05 -21.23 -23.03
CA MET A 47 -1.21 -21.51 -21.60
C MET A 47 -2.49 -20.87 -21.10
N LYS A 48 -3.30 -21.63 -20.37
CA LYS A 48 -4.54 -21.19 -19.72
C LYS A 48 -4.38 -21.19 -18.20
N SER A 49 -4.88 -20.13 -17.58
CA SER A 49 -4.87 -19.88 -16.14
C SER A 49 -6.15 -19.15 -15.73
N PRO A 50 -7.32 -19.81 -15.73
CA PRO A 50 -8.63 -19.18 -15.59
C PRO A 50 -8.89 -18.52 -14.23
N ASP A 51 -8.11 -18.86 -13.20
CA ASP A 51 -8.11 -18.21 -11.90
C ASP A 51 -6.89 -17.29 -11.71
N HIS A 52 -6.19 -16.98 -12.80
CA HIS A 52 -4.89 -16.31 -12.87
C HIS A 52 -3.70 -17.10 -12.28
N PHE A 53 -3.87 -18.40 -12.04
CA PHE A 53 -2.79 -19.28 -11.62
C PHE A 53 -2.58 -20.46 -12.58
N LEU A 54 -1.32 -20.83 -12.75
CA LEU A 54 -0.91 -22.08 -13.39
C LEU A 54 -0.70 -23.14 -12.31
N HIS A 55 -1.45 -24.24 -12.38
CA HIS A 55 -1.45 -25.29 -11.37
C HIS A 55 -0.63 -26.50 -11.80
N GLY A 56 0.16 -27.06 -10.90
CA GLY A 56 1.11 -28.11 -11.23
C GLY A 56 1.71 -28.78 -10.01
N TYR A 57 2.82 -29.48 -10.25
CA TYR A 57 3.57 -30.17 -9.22
C TYR A 57 5.08 -29.95 -9.41
N SER A 58 5.81 -29.87 -8.31
CA SER A 58 7.25 -30.08 -8.34
C SER A 58 7.58 -31.56 -8.52
N THR A 59 8.82 -31.86 -8.94
CA THR A 59 9.30 -33.24 -9.14
C THR A 59 9.29 -34.07 -7.86
N ASP A 60 9.39 -33.44 -6.69
CA ASP A 60 9.27 -34.06 -5.35
C ASP A 60 7.80 -34.18 -4.86
N GLY A 61 6.82 -33.88 -5.71
CA GLY A 61 5.41 -34.20 -5.52
C GLY A 61 4.56 -33.13 -4.82
N TYR A 62 5.11 -31.97 -4.49
CA TYR A 62 4.32 -30.88 -3.91
C TYR A 62 3.51 -30.16 -4.99
N GLN A 63 2.27 -29.78 -4.66
CA GLN A 63 1.46 -28.97 -5.55
C GLN A 63 2.00 -27.54 -5.61
N ILE A 64 1.87 -26.93 -6.78
CA ILE A 64 2.35 -25.56 -7.05
C ILE A 64 1.26 -24.79 -7.77
N ALA A 65 1.12 -23.51 -7.41
CA ALA A 65 0.31 -22.54 -8.16
C ALA A 65 1.14 -21.29 -8.49
N LEU A 66 1.28 -20.95 -9.77
CA LEU A 66 2.09 -19.80 -10.23
C LEU A 66 1.19 -18.66 -10.73
N TYR A 67 1.28 -17.47 -10.13
CA TYR A 67 0.49 -16.33 -10.57
C TYR A 67 0.94 -15.82 -11.94
N THR A 68 -0.01 -15.74 -12.87
CA THR A 68 0.22 -15.24 -14.23
C THR A 68 -0.35 -13.85 -14.47
N GLY A 69 -1.48 -13.54 -13.83
CA GLY A 69 -2.23 -12.29 -14.03
C GLY A 69 -2.98 -12.20 -15.35
N TYR A 70 -3.13 -13.31 -16.09
CA TYR A 70 -3.90 -13.40 -17.33
C TYR A 70 -4.74 -14.68 -17.34
N ASP A 71 -5.84 -14.69 -18.09
CA ASP A 71 -6.66 -15.90 -18.27
C ASP A 71 -6.02 -16.87 -19.27
N GLU A 72 -5.42 -16.33 -20.33
CA GLU A 72 -4.67 -17.10 -21.32
C GLU A 72 -3.51 -16.29 -21.90
N ARG A 73 -2.46 -17.01 -22.34
CA ARG A 73 -1.32 -16.39 -23.02
C ARG A 73 -0.72 -17.33 -24.05
N LYS A 74 -0.42 -16.77 -25.22
CA LYS A 74 0.42 -17.44 -26.23
C LYS A 74 1.87 -17.41 -25.78
N ILE A 75 2.50 -18.57 -25.75
CA ILE A 75 3.89 -18.75 -25.33
C ILE A 75 4.72 -19.37 -26.46
N SER A 76 6.02 -19.10 -26.46
CA SER A 76 7.01 -19.72 -27.35
C SER A 76 7.87 -20.72 -26.58
N ALA A 77 8.77 -21.43 -27.28
CA ALA A 77 9.58 -22.51 -26.70
C ALA A 77 10.51 -22.14 -25.53
N ASN A 78 10.83 -20.85 -25.35
CA ASN A 78 11.70 -20.36 -24.28
C ASN A 78 10.94 -19.44 -23.31
N TYR A 79 9.69 -19.78 -22.99
CA TYR A 79 8.88 -18.95 -22.11
C TYR A 79 9.42 -18.94 -20.69
N LYS A 80 9.62 -17.73 -20.15
CA LYS A 80 10.04 -17.51 -18.77
C LYS A 80 8.96 -16.75 -18.03
N LEU A 81 8.65 -17.19 -16.82
CA LEU A 81 7.73 -16.53 -15.91
C LEU A 81 8.45 -16.24 -14.60
N ARG A 82 8.47 -14.97 -14.21
CA ARG A 82 8.80 -14.55 -12.85
C ARG A 82 7.49 -14.15 -12.18
N PRO A 83 6.80 -15.08 -11.49
CA PRO A 83 5.50 -14.77 -10.93
C PRO A 83 5.67 -13.85 -9.73
N GLY A 84 4.81 -12.83 -9.63
CA GLY A 84 4.78 -11.96 -8.45
C GLY A 84 4.39 -12.69 -7.16
N ILE A 85 3.68 -13.82 -7.31
CA ILE A 85 3.24 -14.70 -6.24
C ILE A 85 3.33 -16.14 -6.75
N TYR A 86 3.96 -17.05 -6.00
CA TYR A 86 3.78 -18.47 -6.23
C TYR A 86 3.50 -19.21 -4.92
N LEU A 87 2.72 -20.28 -5.01
CA LEU A 87 2.29 -21.08 -3.87
C LEU A 87 2.84 -22.48 -3.98
N VAL A 88 3.14 -23.08 -2.84
CA VAL A 88 3.64 -24.45 -2.74
C VAL A 88 2.92 -25.15 -1.60
N SER A 89 2.41 -26.37 -1.82
CA SER A 89 1.71 -27.11 -0.77
C SER A 89 2.64 -27.47 0.40
N THR A 90 2.06 -27.70 1.57
CA THR A 90 2.79 -28.10 2.78
C THR A 90 3.14 -29.59 2.80
N ALA A 91 2.44 -30.42 2.01
CA ALA A 91 2.67 -31.85 1.89
C ALA A 91 2.67 -32.30 0.41
N ASN A 92 3.40 -33.38 0.13
CA ASN A 92 3.52 -34.02 -1.19
C ASN A 92 2.78 -35.35 -1.32
N LEU A 93 2.24 -35.87 -0.22
CA LEU A 93 1.42 -37.09 -0.19
C LEU A 93 -0.08 -36.79 -0.06
N CYS A 94 -0.45 -35.52 0.17
CA CYS A 94 -1.82 -35.06 0.25
C CYS A 94 -2.11 -34.11 -0.92
N SER A 95 -3.28 -34.27 -1.54
CA SER A 95 -3.76 -33.33 -2.55
C SER A 95 -4.72 -32.33 -1.91
N TYR A 96 -4.35 -31.07 -1.91
CA TYR A 96 -5.17 -29.94 -1.47
C TYR A 96 -5.90 -29.29 -2.65
N ASP A 97 -7.02 -28.62 -2.37
CA ASP A 97 -7.64 -27.70 -3.33
C ASP A 97 -6.83 -26.39 -3.37
N MET A 98 -5.91 -26.26 -4.32
CA MET A 98 -5.07 -25.08 -4.49
C MET A 98 -5.79 -23.88 -5.14
N SER A 99 -7.08 -24.01 -5.47
CA SER A 99 -7.87 -22.95 -6.13
C SER A 99 -8.56 -21.99 -5.15
N LYS A 100 -8.61 -22.33 -3.86
CA LYS A 100 -9.33 -21.57 -2.84
C LYS A 100 -8.58 -21.47 -1.51
N MET A 101 -8.94 -20.50 -0.70
CA MET A 101 -8.46 -20.32 0.67
C MET A 101 -9.58 -19.75 1.56
N GLN A 102 -9.46 -19.94 2.87
CA GLN A 102 -10.35 -19.31 3.86
C GLN A 102 -9.61 -18.36 4.80
N ALA A 103 -8.29 -18.47 4.90
CA ALA A 103 -7.47 -17.44 5.54
C ALA A 103 -6.08 -17.34 4.93
N ILE A 104 -5.48 -16.16 5.09
CA ILE A 104 -4.10 -15.85 4.71
C ILE A 104 -3.40 -15.17 5.88
N GLU A 105 -2.16 -15.57 6.15
CA GLU A 105 -1.27 -14.95 7.14
C GLU A 105 -0.06 -14.33 6.46
N PHE A 106 0.31 -13.12 6.91
CA PHE A 106 1.58 -12.47 6.62
C PHE A 106 2.36 -12.36 7.92
N ILE A 107 3.63 -12.76 7.90
CA ILE A 107 4.43 -12.92 9.12
C ILE A 107 5.77 -12.21 8.94
N GLY A 108 6.18 -11.49 9.98
CA GLY A 108 7.54 -10.96 10.08
C GLY A 108 7.82 -9.79 9.12
N GLY A 109 9.10 -9.61 8.80
CA GLY A 109 9.58 -8.53 7.94
C GLY A 109 9.28 -7.17 8.54
N THR A 110 8.70 -6.27 7.74
CA THR A 110 8.31 -4.92 8.17
C THR A 110 7.27 -4.93 9.28
N LEU A 111 6.40 -5.95 9.36
CA LEU A 111 5.35 -6.06 10.38
C LEU A 111 5.93 -6.04 11.80
N ASN A 112 7.14 -6.57 11.97
CA ASN A 112 7.82 -6.58 13.26
C ASN A 112 8.10 -5.19 13.82
N ASN A 113 8.11 -4.16 12.96
CA ASN A 113 8.31 -2.77 13.33
C ASN A 113 7.00 -1.96 13.41
N LEU A 114 5.83 -2.60 13.26
CA LEU A 114 4.51 -1.94 13.29
C LEU A 114 3.70 -2.23 14.56
N TYR A 115 4.35 -2.81 15.57
CA TYR A 115 3.81 -2.95 16.93
C TYR A 115 4.92 -2.75 17.95
N GLN A 116 4.55 -2.50 19.20
CA GLN A 116 5.53 -2.37 20.27
C GLN A 116 6.13 -3.72 20.63
N GLN A 117 7.44 -3.88 20.39
CA GLN A 117 8.16 -5.07 20.80
C GLN A 117 8.48 -5.02 22.30
N THR A 118 7.69 -5.74 23.10
CA THR A 118 7.97 -5.92 24.53
C THR A 118 9.10 -6.93 24.74
N GLN A 119 9.95 -6.68 25.73
CA GLN A 119 11.10 -7.54 26.02
C GLN A 119 10.65 -8.93 26.50
N ILE A 120 11.29 -9.98 25.99
CA ILE A 120 11.13 -11.35 26.48
C ILE A 120 11.81 -11.45 27.84
N ALA A 121 11.03 -11.77 28.88
CA ALA A 121 11.57 -11.94 30.23
C ALA A 121 12.21 -13.33 30.36
N THR A 122 13.39 -13.41 30.95
CA THR A 122 14.06 -14.67 31.28
C THR A 122 14.28 -14.73 32.78
N LYS A 123 13.81 -15.80 33.42
CA LYS A 123 14.02 -16.05 34.85
C LYS A 123 14.60 -17.44 35.05
N TYR A 124 15.53 -17.57 35.99
CA TYR A 124 16.01 -18.89 36.41
C TYR A 124 15.00 -19.50 37.38
N ASP A 125 14.56 -20.71 37.08
CA ASP A 125 13.73 -21.53 37.94
C ASP A 125 14.65 -22.45 38.75
N GLU A 126 14.78 -22.17 40.04
CA GLU A 126 15.64 -22.93 40.97
C GLU A 126 15.16 -24.37 41.17
N GLU A 127 13.84 -24.62 41.14
CA GLU A 127 13.27 -25.96 41.33
C GLU A 127 13.54 -26.84 40.10
N ARG A 128 13.33 -26.27 38.91
CA ARG A 128 13.54 -26.97 37.63
C ARG A 128 14.98 -26.90 37.14
N LYS A 129 15.82 -26.10 37.82
CA LYS A 129 17.22 -25.80 37.45
C LYS A 129 17.36 -25.40 35.98
N CYS A 130 16.45 -24.56 35.49
CA CYS A 130 16.41 -24.16 34.08
C CYS A 130 15.98 -22.69 33.92
N TYR A 131 16.36 -22.06 32.81
CA TYR A 131 15.86 -20.74 32.46
C TYR A 131 14.49 -20.84 31.78
N ILE A 132 13.50 -20.14 32.33
CA ILE A 132 12.17 -19.99 31.74
C ILE A 132 12.10 -18.66 31.01
N LYS A 133 11.76 -18.72 29.72
CA LYS A 133 11.42 -17.54 28.90
C LYS A 133 9.91 -17.30 28.94
N THR A 134 9.51 -16.11 29.33
CA THR A 134 8.12 -15.65 29.27
C THR A 134 7.97 -14.70 28.09
N TYR A 135 7.16 -15.11 27.11
CA TYR A 135 6.89 -14.32 25.91
C TYR A 135 5.72 -13.37 26.15
N PRO A 136 5.85 -12.08 25.80
CA PRO A 136 4.74 -11.15 25.87
C PRO A 136 3.67 -11.55 24.86
N VAL A 137 2.40 -11.45 25.23
CA VAL A 137 1.26 -11.76 24.36
C VAL A 137 0.67 -10.46 23.83
N PHE A 138 0.56 -10.38 22.52
CA PHE A 138 -0.16 -9.34 21.79
C PHE A 138 -1.19 -10.03 20.92
N LYS A 139 -2.46 -9.66 21.08
CA LYS A 139 -3.55 -10.14 20.23
C LYS A 139 -4.65 -9.09 20.13
N LYS A 140 -5.03 -8.76 18.90
CA LYS A 140 -6.17 -7.89 18.58
C LYS A 140 -6.95 -8.43 17.39
N GLU A 141 -8.25 -8.17 17.39
CA GLU A 141 -9.16 -8.65 16.36
C GLU A 141 -10.06 -7.51 15.89
N TYR A 142 -10.27 -7.43 14.58
CA TYR A 142 -11.07 -6.38 13.94
C TYR A 142 -12.00 -6.98 12.90
N SER A 143 -13.13 -6.34 12.70
CA SER A 143 -13.93 -6.52 11.49
C SER A 143 -13.51 -5.48 10.47
N VAL A 144 -13.02 -5.91 9.31
CA VAL A 144 -12.57 -5.01 8.25
C VAL A 144 -13.22 -5.38 6.92
N LYS A 145 -13.19 -4.43 5.98
CA LYS A 145 -13.71 -4.61 4.63
C LYS A 145 -12.59 -4.39 3.61
N ILE A 146 -12.40 -5.37 2.73
CA ILE A 146 -11.49 -5.30 1.58
C ILE A 146 -12.35 -5.31 0.31
N LYS A 147 -12.47 -4.16 -0.37
CA LYS A 147 -13.48 -3.92 -1.42
C LYS A 147 -14.89 -4.24 -0.91
N ASP A 148 -15.51 -5.29 -1.43
CA ASP A 148 -16.84 -5.76 -1.05
C ASP A 148 -16.82 -6.99 -0.13
N ILE A 149 -15.62 -7.40 0.33
CA ILE A 149 -15.43 -8.60 1.13
C ILE A 149 -15.25 -8.19 2.59
N GLU A 150 -16.19 -8.60 3.44
CA GLU A 150 -16.03 -8.56 4.88
C GLU A 150 -15.11 -9.69 5.32
N CYS A 151 -14.13 -9.36 6.18
CA CYS A 151 -13.21 -10.35 6.74
C CYS A 151 -12.78 -9.94 8.15
N LYS A 152 -12.44 -10.95 8.95
CA LYS A 152 -11.87 -10.76 10.27
C LYS A 152 -10.35 -10.58 10.14
N LEU A 153 -9.83 -9.48 10.66
CA LEU A 153 -8.40 -9.23 10.77
C LEU A 153 -7.94 -9.59 12.18
N ILE A 154 -6.91 -10.43 12.28
CA ILE A 154 -6.29 -10.81 13.56
C ILE A 154 -4.83 -10.37 13.51
N LEU A 155 -4.45 -9.54 14.48
CA LEU A 155 -3.07 -9.17 14.73
C LEU A 155 -2.60 -9.94 15.96
N GLN A 156 -1.53 -10.72 15.86
CA GLN A 156 -0.98 -11.42 17.01
C GLN A 156 0.52 -11.60 16.90
N ASN A 157 1.22 -11.73 18.03
CA ASN A 157 2.64 -12.03 18.02
C ASN A 157 2.93 -13.50 18.32
N MET A 158 4.02 -14.01 17.76
CA MET A 158 4.59 -15.31 18.08
C MET A 158 6.12 -15.25 18.08
N PRO A 159 6.81 -16.08 18.87
CA PRO A 159 8.25 -16.24 18.73
C PRO A 159 8.59 -16.70 17.31
N SER A 160 9.62 -16.10 16.70
CA SER A 160 10.12 -16.51 15.39
C SER A 160 10.66 -17.95 15.45
N GLU A 161 10.31 -18.76 14.45
CA GLU A 161 10.77 -20.15 14.35
C GLU A 161 12.30 -20.23 14.18
N ASN A 162 12.88 -19.26 13.46
CA ASN A 162 14.33 -19.20 13.19
C ASN A 162 15.12 -18.58 14.35
N SER A 163 14.50 -17.69 15.14
CA SER A 163 15.14 -17.04 16.27
C SER A 163 14.11 -16.76 17.37
N PRO A 164 13.93 -17.67 18.35
CA PRO A 164 12.94 -17.51 19.42
C PRO A 164 13.15 -16.26 20.29
N SER A 165 14.25 -15.54 20.14
CA SER A 165 14.49 -14.25 20.80
C SER A 165 13.85 -13.06 20.07
N ILE A 166 13.28 -13.29 18.89
CA ILE A 166 12.55 -12.30 18.09
C ILE A 166 11.06 -12.65 18.14
N MET A 167 10.21 -11.64 18.35
CA MET A 167 8.76 -11.80 18.30
C MET A 167 8.25 -11.32 16.93
N ASN A 168 7.77 -12.27 16.12
CA ASN A 168 7.15 -11.99 14.85
C ASN A 168 5.71 -11.49 15.05
N LEU A 169 5.34 -10.41 14.36
CA LEU A 169 3.94 -10.03 14.19
C LEU A 169 3.33 -10.84 13.05
N ILE A 170 2.12 -11.32 13.28
CA ILE A 170 1.28 -12.02 12.32
C ILE A 170 0.07 -11.15 12.04
N VAL A 171 -0.18 -10.92 10.77
CA VAL A 171 -1.41 -10.32 10.27
C VAL A 171 -2.18 -11.39 9.51
N ARG A 172 -3.30 -11.84 10.10
CA ARG A 172 -4.16 -12.87 9.54
C ARG A 172 -5.48 -12.27 9.08
N TYR A 173 -5.86 -12.56 7.85
CA TYR A 173 -7.20 -12.27 7.34
C TYR A 173 -7.98 -13.58 7.26
N GLU A 174 -9.10 -13.67 7.97
CA GLU A 174 -10.05 -14.79 7.91
C GLU A 174 -11.31 -14.36 7.15
N PHE A 175 -11.66 -15.13 6.13
CA PHE A 175 -12.82 -14.88 5.30
C PHE A 175 -14.02 -15.71 5.79
N PRO A 176 -15.26 -15.20 5.66
CA PRO A 176 -16.46 -15.89 6.15
C PRO A 176 -16.80 -17.16 5.36
N LYS A 177 -16.19 -17.35 4.19
CA LYS A 177 -16.36 -18.51 3.31
C LYS A 177 -15.08 -18.75 2.51
N GLU A 178 -15.00 -19.87 1.81
CA GLU A 178 -13.94 -20.10 0.83
C GLU A 178 -13.93 -19.01 -0.22
N MET A 179 -12.74 -18.43 -0.41
CA MET A 179 -12.47 -17.40 -1.39
C MET A 179 -11.55 -17.95 -2.48
N PRO A 180 -11.78 -17.59 -3.75
CA PRO A 180 -10.85 -17.91 -4.82
C PRO A 180 -9.43 -17.42 -4.52
N ILE A 181 -8.42 -18.20 -4.89
CA ILE A 181 -7.02 -17.93 -4.56
C ILE A 181 -6.51 -16.58 -5.12
N LYS A 182 -7.12 -16.07 -6.20
CA LYS A 182 -6.82 -14.74 -6.75
C LYS A 182 -7.03 -13.58 -5.77
N ILE A 183 -7.78 -13.79 -4.69
CA ILE A 183 -7.99 -12.77 -3.63
C ILE A 183 -6.68 -12.45 -2.89
N ILE A 184 -5.68 -13.34 -2.88
CA ILE A 184 -4.36 -13.09 -2.27
C ILE A 184 -3.78 -11.77 -2.75
N LYS A 185 -3.77 -11.50 -4.06
CA LYS A 185 -3.21 -10.26 -4.63
C LYS A 185 -3.89 -9.02 -4.05
N LEU A 186 -5.22 -9.05 -3.93
CA LEU A 186 -5.98 -7.94 -3.38
C LEU A 186 -5.63 -7.70 -1.90
N THR A 187 -5.65 -8.76 -1.09
CA THR A 187 -5.34 -8.67 0.34
C THR A 187 -3.89 -8.23 0.59
N TYR A 188 -2.94 -8.81 -0.15
CA TYR A 188 -1.53 -8.44 -0.12
C TYR A 188 -1.33 -6.95 -0.44
N ASN A 189 -1.93 -6.46 -1.53
CA ASN A 189 -1.79 -5.06 -1.95
C ASN A 189 -2.34 -4.08 -0.90
N VAL A 190 -3.47 -4.42 -0.24
CA VAL A 190 -4.04 -3.59 0.81
C VAL A 190 -3.13 -3.55 2.03
N LEU A 191 -2.62 -4.69 2.49
CA LEU A 191 -1.70 -4.73 3.62
C LEU A 191 -0.38 -4.00 3.29
N MET A 192 0.14 -4.14 2.08
CA MET A 192 1.31 -3.39 1.61
C MET A 192 1.07 -1.88 1.70
N LYS A 193 -0.05 -1.37 1.16
CA LYS A 193 -0.41 0.05 1.25
C LYS A 193 -0.47 0.56 2.69
N ILE A 194 -1.05 -0.23 3.61
CA ILE A 194 -1.11 0.09 5.04
C ILE A 194 0.30 0.14 5.63
N CYS A 195 1.15 -0.85 5.34
CA CYS A 195 2.53 -0.87 5.83
C CYS A 195 3.34 0.32 5.30
N ARG A 196 3.20 0.67 4.02
CA ARG A 196 3.86 1.84 3.41
C ARG A 196 3.40 3.14 4.06
N PHE A 197 2.10 3.28 4.27
CA PHE A 197 1.54 4.42 5.00
C PHE A 197 2.10 4.56 6.42
N MET A 198 2.15 3.45 7.17
CA MET A 198 2.60 3.45 8.57
C MET A 198 4.12 3.66 8.72
N THR A 199 4.91 3.26 7.72
CA THR A 199 6.37 3.41 7.72
C THR A 199 6.87 4.64 6.97
N ASN A 200 6.05 5.22 6.07
CA ASN A 200 6.47 6.21 5.09
C ASN A 200 7.60 5.70 4.17
N ARG A 201 7.55 4.42 3.78
CA ARG A 201 8.56 3.74 2.94
C ARG A 201 7.92 2.85 1.89
N GLU A 202 8.50 2.76 0.70
CA GLU A 202 8.05 1.82 -0.34
C GLU A 202 8.59 0.40 -0.14
N ASN A 203 9.84 0.28 0.35
CA ASN A 203 10.55 -0.99 0.58
C ASN A 203 10.05 -1.73 1.83
N VAL A 204 8.77 -2.08 1.84
CA VAL A 204 8.15 -2.92 2.87
C VAL A 204 7.95 -4.35 2.37
N GLY A 205 7.90 -5.30 3.28
CA GLY A 205 7.65 -6.70 2.94
C GLY A 205 7.51 -7.61 4.16
N PHE A 206 7.38 -8.90 3.89
CA PHE A 206 7.05 -9.95 4.85
C PHE A 206 8.06 -11.08 4.68
N ASP A 207 8.35 -11.79 5.77
CA ASP A 207 9.27 -12.93 5.72
C ASP A 207 8.55 -14.18 5.21
N GLU A 208 7.28 -14.36 5.59
CA GLU A 208 6.50 -15.54 5.24
C GLU A 208 5.03 -15.19 4.91
N VAL A 209 4.45 -15.99 4.02
CA VAL A 209 3.01 -16.00 3.73
C VAL A 209 2.49 -17.43 3.87
N ARG A 210 1.39 -17.59 4.60
CA ARG A 210 0.80 -18.92 4.85
C ARG A 210 -0.68 -18.90 4.49
N LEU A 211 -1.16 -19.98 3.91
CA LEU A 211 -2.54 -20.13 3.47
C LEU A 211 -3.24 -21.26 4.20
N TYR A 212 -4.49 -21.00 4.55
CA TYR A 212 -5.28 -21.89 5.40
C TYR A 212 -6.65 -22.18 4.80
N GLN A 213 -7.10 -23.40 5.08
CA GLN A 213 -8.45 -23.91 4.85
C GLN A 213 -8.95 -24.51 6.17
N ILE A 214 -10.27 -24.67 6.29
CA ILE A 214 -10.90 -25.45 7.35
C ILE A 214 -11.13 -26.85 6.79
N ASP A 215 -10.73 -27.84 7.57
CA ASP A 215 -11.00 -29.23 7.29
C ASP A 215 -12.49 -29.53 7.54
N ASP A 216 -13.20 -29.99 6.52
CA ASP A 216 -14.66 -30.18 6.57
C ASP A 216 -15.07 -31.27 7.59
N GLU A 217 -14.19 -32.23 7.89
CA GLU A 217 -14.48 -33.33 8.83
C GLU A 217 -14.30 -32.91 10.29
N THR A 218 -13.24 -32.15 10.57
CA THR A 218 -12.80 -31.80 11.92
C THR A 218 -13.18 -30.37 12.32
N GLY A 219 -13.53 -29.52 11.36
CA GLY A 219 -13.78 -28.09 11.56
C GLY A 219 -12.54 -27.30 11.99
N LYS A 220 -11.34 -27.88 11.84
CA LYS A 220 -10.08 -27.26 12.28
C LYS A 220 -9.36 -26.58 11.12
N TRP A 221 -8.72 -25.47 11.42
CA TRP A 221 -7.79 -24.82 10.50
C TRP A 221 -6.59 -25.71 10.24
N PHE A 222 -6.23 -25.87 8.98
CA PHE A 222 -4.96 -26.46 8.57
C PHE A 222 -4.26 -25.58 7.53
N LYS A 223 -2.93 -25.56 7.62
CA LYS A 223 -2.07 -24.86 6.66
C LYS A 223 -1.87 -25.76 5.45
N PHE A 224 -2.37 -25.35 4.29
CA PHE A 224 -2.28 -26.15 3.08
C PHE A 224 -1.16 -25.69 2.13
N ALA A 225 -0.77 -24.42 2.19
CA ALA A 225 0.27 -23.88 1.32
C ALA A 225 1.10 -22.75 1.96
N ASP A 226 2.34 -22.66 1.49
CA ASP A 226 3.26 -21.53 1.68
C ASP A 226 3.26 -20.64 0.44
N GLY A 227 3.20 -19.33 0.66
CA GLY A 227 3.24 -18.32 -0.40
C GLY A 227 4.58 -17.61 -0.46
N PHE A 228 5.06 -17.41 -1.68
CA PHE A 228 6.32 -16.74 -1.98
C PHE A 228 6.04 -15.51 -2.81
N LEU A 229 6.50 -14.37 -2.32
CA LEU A 229 6.30 -13.08 -2.94
C LEU A 229 7.59 -12.61 -3.63
N ASP A 230 7.43 -11.97 -4.78
CA ASP A 230 8.51 -11.28 -5.47
C ASP A 230 8.46 -9.80 -5.13
N TYR A 231 9.48 -9.33 -4.41
CA TYR A 231 9.60 -7.94 -4.01
C TYR A 231 10.52 -7.20 -4.98
N GLN A 232 10.18 -5.94 -5.27
CA GLN A 232 11.02 -5.06 -6.08
C GLN A 232 12.33 -4.67 -5.37
N TYR A 233 12.35 -4.76 -4.03
CA TYR A 233 13.46 -4.31 -3.19
C TYR A 233 14.15 -5.51 -2.53
N ASP A 234 15.48 -5.52 -2.56
CA ASP A 234 16.28 -6.60 -1.95
C ASP A 234 16.29 -6.53 -0.41
N ASN A 235 16.05 -5.34 0.16
CA ASN A 235 16.06 -5.12 1.60
C ASN A 235 14.86 -4.28 2.03
N PHE A 236 14.21 -4.69 3.11
CA PHE A 236 13.12 -3.92 3.71
C PHE A 236 13.64 -2.81 4.62
N THR A 237 12.77 -1.84 4.93
CA THR A 237 13.09 -0.74 5.86
C THR A 237 13.57 -1.26 7.22
N ASN A 238 14.60 -0.59 7.75
CA ASN A 238 15.16 -0.78 9.08
C ASN A 238 14.61 0.22 10.11
N LYS A 239 13.55 1.00 9.76
CA LYS A 239 12.88 1.88 10.72
C LYS A 239 12.42 1.07 11.93
N LYS A 240 12.84 1.50 13.11
CA LYS A 240 12.41 0.88 14.37
C LYS A 240 10.97 1.26 14.67
N TYR A 241 10.29 0.44 15.47
CA TYR A 241 8.91 0.69 15.85
C TYR A 241 8.67 2.09 16.47
N GLN A 242 9.66 2.67 17.17
CA GLN A 242 9.50 4.01 17.76
C GLN A 242 9.31 5.11 16.71
N GLN A 243 9.72 4.87 15.46
CA GLN A 243 9.70 5.81 14.34
C GLN A 243 8.54 5.54 13.36
N ASN A 244 7.74 4.51 13.61
CA ASN A 244 6.59 4.15 12.78
C ASN A 244 5.29 4.48 13.49
N ILE A 245 4.24 4.71 12.72
CA ILE A 245 2.87 4.60 13.23
C ILE A 245 2.62 3.13 13.54
N LEU A 246 2.14 2.80 14.73
CA LEU A 246 1.88 1.41 15.15
C LEU A 246 0.42 1.04 15.00
N PHE A 247 0.11 -0.26 14.91
CA PHE A 247 -1.28 -0.73 14.88
C PHE A 247 -2.07 -0.29 16.13
N ASP A 248 -1.41 -0.17 17.28
CA ASP A 248 -2.01 0.37 18.52
C ASP A 248 -2.34 1.86 18.45
N ASP A 249 -1.68 2.61 17.56
CA ASP A 249 -1.91 4.04 17.38
C ASP A 249 -3.14 4.28 16.48
N ILE A 250 -3.42 3.36 15.54
CA ILE A 250 -4.51 3.44 14.55
C ILE A 250 -5.67 2.45 14.81
N ASP A 251 -5.69 1.83 15.98
CA ASP A 251 -6.63 0.79 16.42
C ASP A 251 -8.09 1.09 16.00
N GLU A 252 -8.51 2.32 16.22
CA GLU A 252 -9.90 2.76 16.03
C GLU A 252 -10.25 3.09 14.57
N CYS A 253 -9.24 3.35 13.73
CA CYS A 253 -9.44 3.68 12.32
C CYS A 253 -8.99 2.56 11.37
N ILE A 254 -8.52 1.41 11.87
CA ILE A 254 -8.09 0.24 11.09
C ILE A 254 -9.16 -0.18 10.07
N ALA A 255 -10.44 -0.23 10.45
CA ALA A 255 -11.51 -0.64 9.55
C ALA A 255 -11.69 0.33 8.38
N ASN A 256 -11.70 1.64 8.66
CA ASN A 256 -11.81 2.69 7.65
C ASN A 256 -10.58 2.72 6.73
N LEU A 257 -9.37 2.53 7.28
CA LEU A 257 -8.13 2.44 6.51
C LEU A 257 -8.19 1.30 5.48
N HIS A 258 -8.61 0.10 5.90
CA HIS A 258 -8.78 -1.03 4.97
C HIS A 258 -9.81 -0.73 3.88
N SER A 259 -10.95 -0.13 4.25
CA SER A 259 -11.99 0.22 3.28
C SER A 259 -11.50 1.24 2.25
N VAL A 260 -10.77 2.27 2.67
CA VAL A 260 -10.29 3.33 1.77
C VAL A 260 -9.11 2.85 0.92
N MET A 261 -8.17 2.10 1.49
CA MET A 261 -6.99 1.62 0.76
C MET A 261 -7.30 0.46 -0.20
N SER A 262 -8.44 -0.21 0.00
CA SER A 262 -8.97 -1.21 -0.94
C SER A 262 -9.90 -0.62 -1.99
N ALA A 263 -10.37 0.62 -1.82
CA ALA A 263 -11.22 1.29 -2.79
C ALA A 263 -10.46 1.54 -4.09
N ASP A 264 -11.08 1.15 -5.20
CA ASP A 264 -10.50 1.14 -6.54
C ASP A 264 -11.57 1.61 -7.53
N THR A 265 -12.28 2.68 -7.13
CA THR A 265 -13.38 3.26 -7.90
C THR A 265 -12.81 4.26 -8.90
N GLU A 266 -12.95 3.93 -10.19
CA GLU A 266 -12.53 4.77 -11.29
C GLU A 266 -13.12 6.19 -11.18
N GLY A 267 -12.26 7.19 -11.37
CA GLY A 267 -12.65 8.61 -11.42
C GLY A 267 -13.02 9.25 -10.09
N LYS A 268 -12.85 8.57 -8.94
CA LYS A 268 -13.10 9.17 -7.62
C LYS A 268 -11.83 9.22 -6.78
N ALA A 269 -11.52 10.40 -6.25
CA ALA A 269 -10.49 10.55 -5.22
C ALA A 269 -10.88 9.73 -3.99
N THR A 270 -9.95 8.93 -3.47
CA THR A 270 -10.14 8.13 -2.23
C THR A 270 -9.10 8.54 -1.20
N TYR A 271 -7.82 8.45 -1.59
CA TYR A 271 -6.64 8.96 -0.89
C TYR A 271 -5.48 9.01 -1.90
N LEU A 272 -4.46 9.82 -1.61
CA LEU A 272 -3.25 9.88 -2.44
C LEU A 272 -2.03 10.05 -1.55
N PHE A 273 -1.14 9.06 -1.52
CA PHE A 273 0.11 9.10 -0.77
C PHE A 273 1.18 8.42 -1.62
N ASP A 274 1.76 9.18 -2.55
CA ASP A 274 2.79 8.69 -3.48
C ASP A 274 4.15 9.37 -3.23
N PHE A 275 4.30 10.05 -2.09
CA PHE A 275 5.53 10.72 -1.68
C PHE A 275 6.41 9.85 -0.77
N TYR A 276 6.06 8.58 -0.59
CA TYR A 276 6.82 7.64 0.22
C TYR A 276 8.27 7.57 -0.28
N SER A 277 9.19 7.39 0.65
CA SER A 277 10.61 7.28 0.28
C SER A 277 10.89 5.85 -0.16
N ASP A 278 11.63 5.69 -1.26
CA ASP A 278 11.92 4.36 -1.81
C ASP A 278 12.55 3.42 -0.78
N ASN A 279 13.47 3.95 0.01
CA ASN A 279 14.11 3.26 1.12
C ASN A 279 14.58 4.26 2.19
N ASP A 280 15.22 3.77 3.25
CA ASP A 280 15.68 4.58 4.38
C ASP A 280 16.73 5.64 4.02
N LYS A 281 17.54 5.40 2.97
CA LYS A 281 18.57 6.35 2.52
C LYS A 281 17.96 7.51 1.76
N ASP A 282 16.87 7.26 1.04
CA ASP A 282 16.20 8.25 0.19
C ASP A 282 15.23 9.13 0.98
N TYR A 283 15.03 8.86 2.27
CA TYR A 283 14.12 9.64 3.11
C TYR A 283 14.44 11.13 3.15
N SER A 284 15.73 11.47 3.31
CA SER A 284 16.21 12.86 3.35
C SER A 284 16.31 13.50 1.95
N ILE A 285 16.11 12.72 0.89
CA ILE A 285 16.14 13.21 -0.48
C ILE A 285 14.73 13.72 -0.82
N LEU A 286 14.68 14.99 -1.24
CA LEU A 286 13.46 15.63 -1.72
C LEU A 286 13.62 15.91 -3.20
N SER A 287 13.06 15.02 -4.03
CA SER A 287 13.02 15.18 -5.48
C SER A 287 11.85 16.07 -5.91
N ASP A 288 11.93 16.58 -7.14
CA ASP A 288 10.84 17.31 -7.79
C ASP A 288 9.54 16.49 -7.81
N ASP A 289 9.63 15.18 -8.05
CA ASP A 289 8.47 14.30 -8.05
C ASP A 289 7.89 14.11 -6.64
N LYS A 290 8.72 14.03 -5.60
CA LYS A 290 8.25 14.00 -4.22
C LYS A 290 7.51 15.29 -3.85
N ILE A 291 7.98 16.46 -4.31
CA ILE A 291 7.28 17.74 -4.14
C ILE A 291 5.93 17.75 -4.86
N LYS A 292 5.87 17.28 -6.11
CA LYS A 292 4.60 17.15 -6.85
C LYS A 292 3.63 16.24 -6.12
N ASN A 293 4.11 15.11 -5.61
CA ASN A 293 3.29 14.12 -4.92
C ASN A 293 2.78 14.65 -3.57
N ILE A 294 3.59 15.36 -2.78
CA ILE A 294 3.14 16.02 -1.53
C ILE A 294 2.04 17.05 -1.83
N CYS A 295 2.23 17.89 -2.85
CA CYS A 295 1.24 18.88 -3.25
C CYS A 295 -0.08 18.22 -3.68
N SER A 296 0.02 17.16 -4.48
CA SER A 296 -1.14 16.39 -4.97
C SER A 296 -1.87 15.68 -3.82
N SER A 297 -1.15 15.16 -2.83
CA SER A 297 -1.74 14.54 -1.64
C SER A 297 -2.57 15.52 -0.83
N ILE A 298 -2.11 16.77 -0.65
CA ILE A 298 -2.90 17.78 0.04
C ILE A 298 -4.10 18.21 -0.79
N GLU A 299 -3.93 18.37 -2.10
CA GLU A 299 -5.04 18.65 -3.02
C GLU A 299 -6.12 17.57 -2.94
N CYS A 300 -5.72 16.30 -2.89
CA CYS A 300 -6.63 15.20 -2.68
C CYS A 300 -7.38 15.30 -1.34
N GLU A 301 -6.71 15.70 -0.25
CA GLU A 301 -7.40 15.88 1.04
C GLU A 301 -8.31 17.11 1.04
N LEU A 302 -7.98 18.17 0.31
CA LEU A 302 -8.82 19.37 0.16
C LEU A 302 -10.17 19.05 -0.48
N ASP A 303 -10.25 18.07 -1.39
CA ASP A 303 -11.50 17.63 -2.01
C ASP A 303 -12.51 17.06 -1.00
N PHE A 304 -12.04 16.61 0.17
CA PHE A 304 -12.89 16.11 1.26
C PHE A 304 -13.26 17.19 2.30
N VAL A 305 -12.72 18.40 2.19
CA VAL A 305 -12.98 19.50 3.12
C VAL A 305 -14.04 20.44 2.54
N THR A 306 -15.21 20.46 3.16
CA THR A 306 -16.38 21.23 2.66
C THR A 306 -16.57 22.58 3.33
N ASP A 307 -15.83 22.86 4.40
CA ASP A 307 -16.06 23.96 5.34
C ASP A 307 -14.85 24.90 5.51
N LEU A 308 -14.00 25.00 4.48
CA LEU A 308 -12.95 26.03 4.43
C LEU A 308 -13.62 27.41 4.30
N LYS A 309 -13.68 28.15 5.41
CA LYS A 309 -14.22 29.51 5.45
C LYS A 309 -13.13 30.52 5.08
N ASP A 310 -13.44 31.37 4.11
CA ASP A 310 -12.69 32.59 3.81
C ASP A 310 -13.70 33.65 3.39
N ASP A 311 -13.71 34.80 4.09
CA ASP A 311 -14.66 35.89 3.83
C ASP A 311 -14.48 36.46 2.39
N GLU A 312 -13.28 36.33 1.80
CA GLU A 312 -13.01 36.69 0.41
C GLU A 312 -13.79 35.86 -0.62
N ASN A 313 -14.23 34.64 -0.28
CA ASN A 313 -14.85 33.73 -1.23
C ASN A 313 -16.25 34.24 -1.68
N THR A 314 -16.99 34.89 -0.78
CA THR A 314 -18.30 35.48 -1.12
C THR A 314 -18.15 36.63 -2.13
N ASN A 315 -17.14 37.48 -1.93
CA ASN A 315 -16.84 38.57 -2.86
C ASN A 315 -16.37 38.06 -4.22
N LEU A 316 -15.61 36.95 -4.25
CA LEU A 316 -15.17 36.32 -5.50
C LEU A 316 -16.37 35.76 -6.29
N GLU A 317 -17.34 35.12 -5.63
CA GLU A 317 -18.54 34.62 -6.29
C GLU A 317 -19.34 35.75 -6.95
N ASP A 318 -19.50 36.88 -6.27
CA ASP A 318 -20.21 38.04 -6.81
C ASP A 318 -19.43 38.71 -7.95
N LEU A 319 -18.10 38.75 -7.88
CA LEU A 319 -17.26 39.16 -9.01
C LEU A 319 -17.41 38.21 -10.20
N ILE A 320 -17.40 36.90 -9.98
CA ILE A 320 -17.62 35.89 -11.04
C ILE A 320 -19.00 36.08 -11.69
N LYS A 321 -20.06 36.32 -10.91
CA LYS A 321 -21.40 36.63 -11.43
C LYS A 321 -21.38 37.88 -12.31
N SER A 322 -20.71 38.92 -11.85
CA SER A 322 -20.57 40.20 -12.58
C SER A 322 -19.84 40.02 -13.91
N VAL A 323 -18.71 39.30 -13.92
CA VAL A 323 -17.96 38.97 -15.14
C VAL A 323 -18.81 38.13 -16.11
N LYS A 324 -19.52 37.11 -15.61
CA LYS A 324 -20.44 36.31 -16.44
C LYS A 324 -21.54 37.17 -17.07
N ALA A 325 -22.05 38.17 -16.36
CA ALA A 325 -23.07 39.07 -16.89
C ALA A 325 -22.53 39.92 -18.05
N VAL A 326 -21.32 40.50 -17.90
CA VAL A 326 -20.64 41.27 -18.96
C VAL A 326 -20.42 40.41 -20.21
N ILE A 327 -19.95 39.17 -20.05
CA ILE A 327 -19.70 38.25 -21.17
C ILE A 327 -21.01 37.87 -21.87
N LYS A 328 -22.08 37.60 -21.10
CA LYS A 328 -23.42 37.32 -21.65
C LYS A 328 -23.98 38.52 -22.43
N GLN A 329 -23.69 39.74 -21.99
CA GLN A 329 -24.09 40.96 -22.71
C GLN A 329 -23.29 41.10 -24.02
N HIS A 330 -21.97 40.89 -23.99
CA HIS A 330 -21.13 40.92 -25.19
C HIS A 330 -21.58 39.89 -26.24
N ARG A 331 -22.01 38.69 -25.81
CA ARG A 331 -22.56 37.64 -26.69
C ARG A 331 -23.80 38.07 -27.47
N LYS A 332 -24.52 39.10 -27.01
CA LYS A 332 -25.71 39.66 -27.67
C LYS A 332 -25.42 40.93 -28.49
N SER A 333 -24.18 41.39 -28.53
CA SER A 333 -23.79 42.61 -29.24
C SER A 333 -23.46 42.34 -30.70
N ASP A 334 -23.41 43.39 -31.51
CA ASP A 334 -23.03 43.34 -32.93
C ASP A 334 -21.58 42.86 -33.16
N LYS A 335 -20.76 42.83 -32.11
CA LYS A 335 -19.37 42.34 -32.11
C LYS A 335 -19.23 40.92 -31.52
N LYS A 336 -20.30 40.11 -31.58
CA LYS A 336 -20.32 38.73 -31.09
C LYS A 336 -19.16 37.90 -31.68
N LEU A 337 -18.49 37.14 -30.83
CA LEU A 337 -17.47 36.15 -31.22
C LEU A 337 -18.11 34.80 -31.59
N GLU A 338 -17.30 33.83 -32.05
CA GLU A 338 -17.79 32.48 -32.27
C GLU A 338 -18.32 31.84 -30.97
N ASP A 339 -19.40 31.06 -31.06
CA ASP A 339 -20.02 30.44 -29.88
C ASP A 339 -19.03 29.54 -29.11
N LYS A 340 -18.13 28.86 -29.83
CA LYS A 340 -17.05 28.05 -29.26
C LYS A 340 -16.08 28.86 -28.38
N THR A 341 -15.84 30.14 -28.72
CA THR A 341 -15.02 31.03 -27.88
C THR A 341 -15.71 31.31 -26.55
N TYR A 342 -17.03 31.50 -26.54
CA TYR A 342 -17.77 31.66 -25.29
C TYR A 342 -17.77 30.40 -24.46
N ASP A 343 -17.90 29.22 -25.08
CA ASP A 343 -17.80 27.94 -24.37
C ASP A 343 -16.44 27.80 -23.68
N MET A 344 -15.34 28.13 -24.37
CA MET A 344 -14.00 28.16 -23.77
C MET A 344 -13.89 29.15 -22.60
N ILE A 345 -14.45 30.36 -22.74
CA ILE A 345 -14.44 31.38 -21.70
C ILE A 345 -15.24 30.91 -20.47
N PHE A 346 -16.46 30.39 -20.66
CA PHE A 346 -17.29 29.93 -19.55
C PHE A 346 -16.70 28.69 -18.88
N ASN A 347 -16.05 27.79 -19.65
CA ASN A 347 -15.27 26.70 -19.09
C ASN A 347 -14.13 27.22 -18.24
N SER A 348 -13.33 28.18 -18.72
CA SER A 348 -12.27 28.81 -17.92
C SER A 348 -12.80 29.43 -16.62
N ILE A 349 -13.92 30.18 -16.68
CA ILE A 349 -14.54 30.81 -15.51
C ILE A 349 -15.07 29.78 -14.51
N SER A 350 -15.51 28.61 -14.98
CA SER A 350 -15.96 27.53 -14.07
C SER A 350 -14.84 27.01 -13.16
N HIS A 351 -13.57 27.24 -13.53
CA HIS A 351 -12.40 26.93 -12.72
C HIS A 351 -11.92 28.10 -11.86
N TRP A 352 -12.55 29.28 -11.96
CA TRP A 352 -12.19 30.41 -11.11
C TRP A 352 -12.65 30.13 -9.69
N GLY A 353 -11.71 30.25 -8.76
CA GLY A 353 -11.94 30.04 -7.35
C GLY A 353 -10.72 30.50 -6.56
N MET A 354 -10.77 30.25 -5.27
CA MET A 354 -9.65 30.54 -4.38
C MET A 354 -8.36 29.87 -4.87
N ALA A 355 -7.26 30.64 -4.84
CA ALA A 355 -5.94 30.14 -5.20
C ALA A 355 -5.57 28.91 -4.37
N ASN A 356 -4.91 27.94 -5.00
CA ASN A 356 -4.58 26.68 -4.34
C ASN A 356 -3.70 26.87 -3.09
N SER A 357 -2.71 27.77 -3.16
CA SER A 357 -1.87 28.13 -2.01
C SER A 357 -2.69 28.65 -0.83
N ARG A 358 -3.73 29.44 -1.09
CA ARG A 358 -4.64 29.96 -0.06
C ARG A 358 -5.47 28.84 0.56
N LYS A 359 -6.02 27.92 -0.24
CA LYS A 359 -6.75 26.75 0.27
C LYS A 359 -5.87 25.89 1.19
N ILE A 360 -4.64 25.62 0.77
CA ILE A 360 -3.66 24.85 1.56
C ILE A 360 -3.34 25.58 2.87
N TYR A 361 -3.14 26.90 2.84
CA TYR A 361 -2.89 27.69 4.05
C TYR A 361 -4.08 27.67 5.02
N LEU A 362 -5.31 27.81 4.52
CA LEU A 362 -6.51 27.71 5.36
C LEU A 362 -6.64 26.33 5.98
N LEU A 363 -6.31 25.27 5.25
CA LEU A 363 -6.27 23.91 5.80
C LEU A 363 -5.20 23.77 6.91
N TYR A 364 -4.01 24.32 6.68
CA TYR A 364 -2.94 24.37 7.68
C TYR A 364 -3.40 25.10 8.95
N LYS A 365 -4.08 26.24 8.80
CA LYS A 365 -4.68 27.01 9.91
C LYS A 365 -5.84 26.28 10.59
N LYS A 366 -6.64 25.51 9.85
CA LYS A 366 -7.69 24.68 10.43
C LYS A 366 -7.11 23.63 11.38
N GLN A 367 -5.93 23.11 11.06
CA GLN A 367 -5.19 22.12 11.87
C GLN A 367 -4.08 22.74 12.73
N ASP A 368 -4.19 24.03 13.06
CA ASP A 368 -3.18 24.81 13.79
C ASP A 368 -2.76 24.17 15.12
N TYR A 369 -3.68 23.49 15.81
CA TYR A 369 -3.37 22.72 17.02
C TYR A 369 -2.25 21.69 16.80
N TYR A 370 -2.37 20.84 15.78
CA TYR A 370 -1.38 19.80 15.48
C TYR A 370 -0.11 20.39 14.85
N MET A 371 -0.27 21.40 13.99
CA MET A 371 0.87 22.06 13.34
C MET A 371 1.77 22.80 14.35
N LYS A 372 1.20 23.31 15.46
CA LYS A 372 1.99 23.85 16.58
C LYS A 372 2.85 22.79 17.26
N ILE A 373 2.29 21.61 17.52
CA ILE A 373 3.04 20.48 18.11
C ILE A 373 4.17 20.06 17.17
N LEU A 374 3.89 19.98 15.86
CA LEU A 374 4.91 19.69 14.85
C LEU A 374 6.06 20.69 14.90
N ASN A 375 5.76 21.99 14.97
CA ASN A 375 6.78 23.02 15.08
C ASN A 375 7.61 22.88 16.36
N GLU A 376 6.98 22.61 17.50
CA GLU A 376 7.70 22.43 18.76
C GLU A 376 8.67 21.26 18.72
N LYS A 377 8.23 20.10 18.18
CA LYS A 377 8.95 18.83 18.21
C LYS A 377 9.94 18.64 17.06
N ALA A 378 9.57 19.03 15.85
CA ALA A 378 10.35 18.80 14.64
C ALA A 378 10.96 20.08 14.05
N LYS A 379 10.64 21.26 14.60
CA LYS A 379 11.06 22.57 14.05
C LYS A 379 10.60 22.79 12.60
N LEU A 380 9.46 22.19 12.26
CA LEU A 380 8.81 22.34 10.96
C LEU A 380 7.57 23.23 11.13
N SER A 381 7.58 24.35 10.41
CA SER A 381 6.43 25.24 10.27
C SER A 381 6.51 25.95 8.92
N CYS A 382 5.39 26.50 8.46
CA CYS A 382 5.35 27.31 7.25
C CYS A 382 4.39 28.49 7.43
N THR A 383 4.70 29.60 6.76
CA THR A 383 3.81 30.75 6.61
C THR A 383 2.96 30.63 5.34
N GLU A 384 2.06 31.60 5.12
CA GLU A 384 1.31 31.67 3.88
C GLU A 384 2.23 31.91 2.66
N GLU A 385 3.26 32.73 2.84
CA GLU A 385 4.27 33.01 1.81
C GLU A 385 5.09 31.76 1.47
N ASP A 386 5.45 30.96 2.46
CA ASP A 386 6.18 29.70 2.27
C ASP A 386 5.36 28.71 1.44
N ILE A 387 4.07 28.55 1.76
CA ILE A 387 3.14 27.69 1.01
C ILE A 387 2.96 28.23 -0.42
N ALA A 388 2.84 29.54 -0.59
CA ALA A 388 2.75 30.15 -1.92
C ALA A 388 4.02 29.91 -2.75
N ALA A 389 5.21 29.99 -2.12
CA ALA A 389 6.47 29.68 -2.76
C ALA A 389 6.57 28.21 -3.15
N PHE A 390 6.12 27.29 -2.29
CA PHE A 390 6.04 25.85 -2.55
C PHE A 390 5.12 25.52 -3.73
N VAL A 391 3.90 26.05 -3.74
CA VAL A 391 2.95 25.83 -4.85
C VAL A 391 3.51 26.41 -6.16
N LYS A 392 4.16 27.58 -6.11
CA LYS A 392 4.81 28.17 -7.28
C LYS A 392 5.95 27.28 -7.78
N TYR A 393 6.79 26.75 -6.88
CA TYR A 393 7.85 25.80 -7.21
C TYR A 393 7.27 24.58 -7.94
N ARG A 394 6.23 23.95 -7.37
CA ARG A 394 5.52 22.81 -7.96
C ARG A 394 5.02 23.11 -9.37
N ASN A 395 4.38 24.27 -9.58
CA ASN A 395 3.84 24.64 -10.88
C ASN A 395 4.96 24.82 -11.92
N ASP A 396 6.07 25.45 -11.55
CA ASP A 396 7.20 25.65 -12.45
C ASP A 396 7.82 24.31 -12.90
N ILE A 397 8.10 23.38 -11.98
CA ILE A 397 8.67 22.06 -12.31
C ILE A 397 7.71 21.18 -13.11
N THR A 398 6.39 21.33 -12.91
CA THR A 398 5.37 20.60 -13.69
C THR A 398 5.37 21.04 -15.16
N HIS A 399 5.76 22.29 -15.43
CA HIS A 399 5.89 22.83 -16.78
C HIS A 399 7.33 22.75 -17.33
N GLY A 400 8.19 21.91 -16.74
CA GLY A 400 9.55 21.67 -17.19
C GLY A 400 10.52 22.84 -16.97
N ARG A 401 10.16 23.81 -16.13
CA ARG A 401 11.05 24.92 -15.78
C ARG A 401 11.99 24.50 -14.66
N TYR A 402 13.28 24.80 -14.84
CA TYR A 402 14.26 24.59 -13.78
C TYR A 402 14.07 25.60 -12.65
N ARG A 403 14.09 25.10 -11.41
CA ARG A 403 14.10 25.94 -10.21
C ARG A 403 14.98 25.30 -9.15
N THR A 404 15.72 26.12 -8.42
CA THR A 404 16.58 25.63 -7.34
C THR A 404 15.72 25.30 -6.13
N LEU A 405 15.84 24.07 -5.62
CA LEU A 405 15.28 23.67 -4.34
C LEU A 405 16.06 24.34 -3.21
N ASP A 406 15.38 25.14 -2.40
CA ASP A 406 15.96 25.76 -1.21
C ASP A 406 15.42 25.13 0.09
N SER A 407 16.01 25.53 1.21
CA SER A 407 15.66 25.02 2.54
C SER A 407 14.24 25.38 2.97
N VAL A 408 13.68 26.50 2.50
CA VAL A 408 12.32 26.94 2.82
C VAL A 408 11.31 26.03 2.13
N ILE A 409 11.50 25.76 0.83
CA ILE A 409 10.68 24.81 0.07
C ILE A 409 10.78 23.42 0.68
N ALA A 410 11.97 22.98 1.09
CA ALA A 410 12.16 21.69 1.73
C ALA A 410 11.43 21.58 3.08
N ALA A 411 11.60 22.56 3.98
CA ALA A 411 10.92 22.59 5.26
C ALA A 411 9.39 22.63 5.10
N THR A 412 8.91 23.43 4.14
CA THR A 412 7.49 23.51 3.78
C THR A 412 6.98 22.15 3.29
N ALA A 413 7.73 21.45 2.44
CA ALA A 413 7.34 20.12 1.95
C ALA A 413 7.12 19.12 3.09
N TYR A 414 8.03 19.06 4.07
CA TYR A 414 7.88 18.16 5.22
C TYR A 414 6.72 18.56 6.15
N ALA A 415 6.51 19.86 6.37
CA ALA A 415 5.36 20.35 7.14
C ALA A 415 4.03 19.97 6.46
N LEU A 416 3.98 20.12 5.14
CA LEU A 416 2.84 19.78 4.28
C LEU A 416 2.60 18.27 4.21
N MET A 417 3.65 17.45 4.21
CA MET A 417 3.55 15.99 4.34
C MET A 417 2.87 15.60 5.66
N ALA A 418 3.27 16.21 6.77
CA ALA A 418 2.63 15.98 8.07
C ALA A 418 1.18 16.47 8.11
N LEU A 419 0.86 17.58 7.43
CA LEU A 419 -0.51 18.06 7.26
C LEU A 419 -1.38 17.05 6.50
N ALA A 420 -0.86 16.43 5.43
CA ALA A 420 -1.59 15.40 4.69
C ALA A 420 -1.92 14.19 5.57
N TYR A 421 -0.95 13.68 6.34
CA TYR A 421 -1.18 12.63 7.34
C TYR A 421 -2.24 13.03 8.38
N CYS A 422 -2.16 14.25 8.90
CA CYS A 422 -3.11 14.78 9.88
C CYS A 422 -4.55 14.74 9.34
N CYS A 423 -4.76 15.32 8.16
CA CYS A 423 -6.08 15.41 7.54
C CYS A 423 -6.63 14.01 7.22
N PHE A 424 -5.79 13.15 6.64
CA PHE A 424 -6.17 11.80 6.30
C PHE A 424 -6.57 10.98 7.55
N LEU A 425 -5.75 10.98 8.60
CA LEU A 425 -6.04 10.22 9.82
C LEU A 425 -7.29 10.73 10.54
N LEU A 426 -7.50 12.05 10.61
CA LEU A 426 -8.74 12.64 11.13
C LEU A 426 -9.96 12.18 10.33
N ARG A 427 -9.86 12.17 9.00
CA ARG A 427 -10.91 11.68 8.10
C ARG A 427 -11.18 10.19 8.29
N MET A 428 -10.16 9.40 8.61
CA MET A 428 -10.31 7.97 8.94
C MET A 428 -10.92 7.75 10.34
N GLY A 429 -11.07 8.80 11.15
CA GLY A 429 -11.71 8.74 12.46
C GLY A 429 -10.75 8.44 13.61
N ILE A 430 -9.46 8.75 13.47
CA ILE A 430 -8.53 8.68 14.62
C ILE A 430 -9.00 9.63 15.73
N LYS A 431 -8.88 9.22 16.99
CA LYS A 431 -9.09 10.16 18.11
C LYS A 431 -7.98 11.19 18.22
N ASN A 432 -8.35 12.36 18.73
CA ASN A 432 -7.46 13.50 18.89
C ASN A 432 -6.27 13.21 19.82
N ASP A 433 -6.45 12.44 20.88
CA ASP A 433 -5.38 12.06 21.83
C ASP A 433 -4.33 11.15 21.18
N LYS A 434 -4.76 10.18 20.37
CA LYS A 434 -3.88 9.31 19.58
C LYS A 434 -3.12 10.09 18.51
N LEU A 435 -3.82 10.94 17.75
CA LEU A 435 -3.16 11.78 16.75
C LEU A 435 -2.16 12.75 17.38
N LYS A 436 -2.53 13.36 18.51
CA LYS A 436 -1.64 14.21 19.30
C LYS A 436 -0.36 13.46 19.68
N LEU A 437 -0.47 12.23 20.19
CA LEU A 437 0.69 11.41 20.55
C LEU A 437 1.60 11.14 19.35
N LEU A 438 1.04 10.88 18.17
CA LEU A 438 1.81 10.66 16.94
C LEU A 438 2.63 11.91 16.55
N PHE A 439 2.06 13.11 16.71
CA PHE A 439 2.79 14.38 16.53
C PHE A 439 3.85 14.59 17.62
N GLU A 440 3.52 14.36 18.89
CA GLU A 440 4.43 14.57 20.03
C GLU A 440 5.67 13.67 19.99
N THR A 441 5.51 12.46 19.43
CA THR A 441 6.56 11.44 19.28
C THR A 441 7.25 11.47 17.92
N ASN A 442 6.90 12.42 17.05
CA ASN A 442 7.45 12.57 15.70
C ASN A 442 7.36 11.28 14.84
N ARG A 443 6.25 10.55 14.99
CA ARG A 443 5.95 9.34 14.19
C ARG A 443 5.23 9.63 12.89
N ILE A 444 4.77 10.86 12.73
CA ILE A 444 4.17 11.35 11.49
C ILE A 444 5.30 11.87 10.61
N ALA A 445 5.28 11.47 9.33
CA ALA A 445 6.16 12.03 8.32
C ALA A 445 7.67 11.83 8.60
N SER A 446 8.06 10.81 9.40
CA SER A 446 9.47 10.43 9.69
C SER A 446 10.00 9.25 8.87
#